data_AF-A0A3D2ZBP6-F1
#
_entry.id   AF-A0A3D2ZBP6-F1
#
_cell.length_a   1.000
_cell.length_b   1.000
_cell.length_c   1.000
_cell.angle_alpha   90.00
_cell.angle_beta   90.00
_cell.angle_gamma   90.00
#
_symmetry.space_group_name_H-M   'P 1'
#
loop_
_entity.id
_entity.type
_entity.pdbx_description
1 polymer ?
#
loop_
_entity_poly.entity_id
_entity_poly.type
_entity_poly.pdbx_seq_one_letter_code
_entity_poly.pdbx_strand_id
1 'polypeptide(L)'
;MALGMSLQEMNSYLPPPNQPWERRDPQELNVHASRLAAAVRFAIDNEVDWPTDLSKQNVGQDAERWATRLGRFKDRGSAAGVVLKQGYIIAEWGDVERVDLTYSATKSYVATLAGLAYDRGLIAIDGKVADNEAQVRLEYGAKAIAAIRALGQSGDDTRVNEMDEGVRIDGFDSPHNNMITWRQLLQQRSEWQGWLFGKPDAVDWNRAVGTAGERQKR
;
A
#
# COMPACT_ATOMS: atom_id res chain seq x y z
N MET A 1 45.46 -16.51 1.66
CA MET A 1 45.23 -15.16 1.12
C MET A 1 43.75 -15.03 0.81
N ALA A 2 42.98 -14.49 1.77
CA ALA A 2 41.59 -14.13 1.53
C ALA A 2 41.57 -12.63 1.20
N LEU A 3 41.26 -12.31 -0.05
CA LEU A 3 40.98 -10.94 -0.47
C LEU A 3 39.64 -10.54 0.16
N GLY A 4 39.72 -9.92 1.33
CA GLY A 4 38.60 -9.18 1.90
C GLY A 4 38.35 -7.96 1.03
N MET A 5 37.33 -8.00 0.18
CA MET A 5 36.74 -6.78 -0.35
C MET A 5 36.15 -6.03 0.85
N SER A 6 36.87 -5.01 1.31
CA SER A 6 36.33 -3.98 2.18
C SER A 6 35.08 -3.41 1.49
N LEU A 7 33.91 -3.58 2.10
CA LEU A 7 32.77 -2.70 1.85
C LEU A 7 33.25 -1.30 2.23
N GLN A 8 33.80 -0.54 1.27
CA GLN A 8 33.78 0.90 1.36
C GLN A 8 32.31 1.23 1.64
N GLU A 9 32.02 1.81 2.80
CA GLU A 9 30.76 2.51 3.02
C GLU A 9 30.62 3.45 1.84
N MET A 10 29.79 3.08 0.86
CA MET A 10 29.34 4.00 -0.15
C MET A 10 28.57 5.03 0.65
N ASN A 11 29.22 6.16 0.94
CA ASN A 11 28.65 7.31 1.61
C ASN A 11 27.51 7.83 0.71
N SER A 12 26.36 7.18 0.78
CA SER A 12 25.14 7.64 0.15
C SER A 12 24.72 8.87 0.92
N TYR A 13 24.58 9.98 0.20
CA TYR A 13 24.02 11.18 0.78
C TYR A 13 22.60 10.89 1.26
N LEU A 14 22.27 11.38 2.44
CA LEU A 14 20.91 11.42 2.94
C LEU A 14 20.70 12.83 3.47
N PRO A 15 19.73 13.60 2.95
CA PRO A 15 19.49 14.93 3.48
C PRO A 15 19.09 14.83 4.95
N PRO A 16 19.50 15.81 5.78
CA PRO A 16 18.96 15.93 7.13
C PRO A 16 17.42 16.06 7.08
N PRO A 17 16.73 15.70 8.18
CA PRO A 17 15.29 15.92 8.28
C PRO A 17 14.92 17.36 7.93
N ASN A 18 13.83 17.55 7.18
CA ASN A 18 13.32 18.85 6.72
C ASN A 18 14.25 19.62 5.75
N GLN A 19 15.26 18.98 5.16
CA GLN A 19 16.02 19.57 4.07
C GLN A 19 15.62 18.95 2.73
N PRO A 20 15.57 19.74 1.65
CA PRO A 20 15.30 19.21 0.32
C PRO A 20 16.43 18.30 -0.13
N TRP A 21 16.09 17.28 -0.93
CA TRP A 21 17.09 16.48 -1.61
C TRP A 21 17.92 17.34 -2.57
N GLU A 22 19.23 17.13 -2.58
CA GLU A 22 20.15 17.81 -3.48
C GLU A 22 20.05 17.20 -4.88
N ARG A 23 20.11 18.07 -5.89
CA ARG A 23 20.10 17.72 -7.31
C ARG A 23 21.52 17.75 -7.84
N ARG A 24 21.91 16.73 -8.61
CA ARG A 24 23.23 16.66 -9.24
C ARG A 24 23.16 16.31 -10.71
N ASP A 25 24.17 16.73 -11.45
CA ASP A 25 24.32 16.28 -12.83
C ASP A 25 24.56 14.75 -12.83
N PRO A 26 23.84 13.97 -13.64
CA PRO A 26 24.03 12.53 -13.72
C PRO A 26 25.47 12.13 -14.04
N GLN A 27 26.22 12.93 -14.79
CA GLN A 27 27.61 12.67 -15.16
C GLN A 27 28.54 12.68 -13.93
N GLU A 28 28.26 13.52 -12.92
CA GLU A 28 29.02 13.54 -11.66
C GLU A 28 28.94 12.21 -10.91
N LEU A 29 27.85 11.45 -11.11
CA LEU A 29 27.62 10.15 -10.49
C LEU A 29 27.83 8.98 -11.46
N ASN A 30 28.59 9.21 -12.54
CA ASN A 30 28.90 8.23 -13.58
C ASN A 30 27.65 7.66 -14.28
N VAL A 31 26.60 8.46 -14.42
CA VAL A 31 25.38 8.11 -15.16
C VAL A 31 25.39 8.77 -16.53
N HIS A 32 25.13 7.97 -17.58
CA HIS A 32 25.04 8.49 -18.95
C HIS A 32 23.80 9.37 -19.14
N ALA A 33 23.99 10.68 -19.21
CA ALA A 33 22.91 11.66 -19.31
C ALA A 33 21.90 11.36 -20.44
N SER A 34 22.36 10.97 -21.63
CA SER A 34 21.48 10.65 -22.77
C SER A 34 20.61 9.40 -22.53
N ARG A 35 21.13 8.38 -21.85
CA ARG A 35 20.38 7.18 -21.50
C ARG A 35 19.37 7.46 -20.39
N LEU A 36 19.74 8.28 -19.42
CA LEU A 36 18.81 8.73 -18.37
C LEU A 36 17.67 9.55 -18.96
N ALA A 37 17.98 10.49 -19.86
CA ALA A 37 16.97 11.27 -20.57
C ALA A 37 16.03 10.38 -21.40
N ALA A 38 16.54 9.33 -22.05
CA ALA A 38 15.71 8.37 -22.76
C ALA A 38 14.79 7.57 -21.81
N ALA A 39 15.26 7.20 -20.62
CA ALA A 39 14.44 6.52 -19.61
C ALA A 39 13.34 7.44 -19.04
N VAL A 40 13.66 8.71 -18.78
CA VAL A 40 12.68 9.73 -18.35
C VAL A 40 11.62 9.93 -19.44
N ARG A 41 12.06 10.07 -20.70
CA ARG A 41 11.15 10.17 -21.85
C ARG A 41 10.22 8.96 -21.93
N PHE A 42 10.77 7.75 -21.80
CA PHE A 42 9.98 6.53 -21.79
C PHE A 42 8.93 6.54 -20.68
N ALA A 43 9.28 6.97 -19.46
CA ALA A 43 8.32 7.05 -18.36
C ALA A 43 7.18 8.04 -18.64
N ILE A 44 7.49 9.22 -19.21
CA ILE A 44 6.49 10.23 -19.59
C ILE A 44 5.59 9.72 -20.73
N ASP A 45 6.18 9.11 -21.75
CA ASP A 45 5.47 8.64 -22.95
C ASP A 45 4.62 7.39 -22.67
N ASN A 46 4.89 6.67 -21.57
CA ASN A 46 4.15 5.49 -21.11
C ASN A 46 3.39 5.77 -19.79
N GLU A 47 2.95 7.01 -19.60
CA GLU A 47 2.02 7.38 -18.54
C GLU A 47 0.78 6.46 -18.54
N VAL A 48 0.25 6.17 -17.36
CA VAL A 48 -0.94 5.34 -17.24
C VAL A 48 -2.16 6.04 -17.85
N ASP A 49 -2.92 5.30 -18.67
CA ASP A 49 -4.18 5.79 -19.25
C ASP A 49 -5.34 5.75 -18.23
N TRP A 50 -5.19 6.54 -17.17
CA TRP A 50 -6.21 6.74 -16.15
C TRP A 50 -6.82 8.14 -16.26
N PRO A 51 -8.13 8.28 -15.99
CA PRO A 51 -8.79 9.58 -16.02
C PRO A 51 -8.18 10.52 -14.97
N THR A 52 -8.14 11.82 -15.30
CA THR A 52 -7.76 12.87 -14.34
C THR A 52 -8.69 12.89 -13.13
N ASP A 53 -10.00 12.78 -13.39
CA ASP A 53 -11.03 12.66 -12.38
C ASP A 53 -11.04 11.24 -11.79
N LEU A 54 -10.47 11.10 -10.59
CA LEU A 54 -10.37 9.81 -9.90
C LEU A 54 -11.72 9.28 -9.41
N SER A 55 -12.79 10.08 -9.44
CA SER A 55 -14.15 9.59 -9.20
C SER A 55 -14.67 8.69 -10.33
N LYS A 56 -13.94 8.62 -11.45
CA LYS A 56 -14.22 7.71 -12.56
C LYS A 56 -13.31 6.49 -12.58
N GLN A 57 -12.30 6.43 -11.70
CA GLN A 57 -11.30 5.36 -11.70
C GLN A 57 -11.61 4.24 -10.70
N ASN A 58 -11.56 2.98 -11.15
CA ASN A 58 -11.68 1.80 -10.29
C ASN A 58 -10.33 1.07 -10.17
N VAL A 59 -9.51 1.49 -9.20
CA VAL A 59 -8.16 0.93 -9.00
C VAL A 59 -8.19 -0.51 -8.50
N GLY A 60 -9.09 -0.82 -7.57
CA GLY A 60 -9.24 -2.18 -7.03
C GLY A 60 -9.85 -3.16 -8.04
N GLN A 61 -10.46 -2.64 -9.11
CA GLN A 61 -11.28 -3.39 -10.06
C GLN A 61 -12.42 -4.14 -9.36
N ASP A 62 -12.82 -3.64 -8.20
CA ASP A 62 -13.84 -4.26 -7.38
C ASP A 62 -15.20 -4.09 -8.07
N ALA A 63 -16.13 -5.04 -7.87
CA ALA A 63 -17.50 -4.89 -8.37
C ALA A 63 -18.15 -3.61 -7.83
N GLU A 64 -19.07 -3.00 -8.59
CA GLU A 64 -19.68 -1.70 -8.26
C GLU A 64 -20.23 -1.62 -6.83
N ARG A 65 -20.89 -2.69 -6.37
CA ARG A 65 -21.42 -2.80 -5.00
C ARG A 65 -20.36 -2.65 -3.89
N TRP A 66 -19.10 -2.96 -4.20
CA TRP A 66 -17.95 -2.87 -3.30
C TRP A 66 -17.02 -1.69 -3.65
N ALA A 67 -17.10 -1.12 -4.85
CA ALA A 67 -16.20 -0.05 -5.32
C ALA A 67 -16.47 1.34 -4.69
N THR A 68 -17.18 1.40 -3.55
CA THR A 68 -17.41 2.67 -2.85
C THR A 68 -16.09 3.29 -2.42
N ARG A 69 -15.88 4.57 -2.77
CA ARG A 69 -14.72 5.35 -2.33
C ARG A 69 -14.97 5.91 -0.95
N LEU A 70 -14.02 5.72 -0.05
CA LEU A 70 -14.07 6.23 1.32
C LEU A 70 -13.11 7.40 1.47
N GLY A 71 -13.54 8.44 2.18
CA GLY A 71 -12.73 9.61 2.47
C GLY A 71 -12.65 10.63 1.34
N ARG A 72 -11.91 11.71 1.60
CA ARG A 72 -11.69 12.80 0.63
C ARG A 72 -10.57 12.42 -0.32
N PHE A 73 -10.76 12.72 -1.59
CA PHE A 73 -9.72 12.64 -2.61
C PHE A 73 -9.85 13.84 -3.57
N LYS A 74 -8.82 14.08 -4.36
CA LYS A 74 -8.80 15.08 -5.43
C LYS A 74 -8.42 14.39 -6.74
N ASP A 75 -8.58 15.10 -7.85
CA ASP A 75 -8.11 14.66 -9.16
C ASP A 75 -6.63 14.24 -9.12
N ARG A 76 -6.17 13.40 -10.06
CA ARG A 76 -4.74 13.04 -10.16
C ARG A 76 -3.92 14.15 -10.81
N GLY A 77 -2.63 14.19 -10.49
CA GLY A 77 -1.66 15.02 -11.22
C GLY A 77 -1.30 14.42 -12.59
N SER A 78 -0.50 15.17 -13.36
CA SER A 78 0.23 14.64 -14.50
C SER A 78 1.34 13.68 -14.05
N ALA A 79 1.92 12.95 -15.00
CA ALA A 79 3.13 12.16 -14.81
C ALA A 79 4.18 12.92 -13.99
N ALA A 80 4.64 12.33 -12.89
CA ALA A 80 5.72 12.88 -12.09
C ALA A 80 6.63 11.77 -11.57
N GLY A 81 7.90 12.08 -11.38
CA GLY A 81 8.85 11.12 -10.83
C GLY A 81 10.24 11.69 -10.60
N VAL A 82 11.03 10.94 -9.84
CA VAL A 82 12.42 11.24 -9.52
C VAL A 82 13.28 10.01 -9.77
N VAL A 83 14.54 10.22 -10.19
CA VAL A 83 15.58 9.18 -10.20
C VAL A 83 16.64 9.55 -9.18
N LEU A 84 16.89 8.63 -8.27
CA LEU A 84 17.86 8.79 -7.20
C LEU A 84 19.11 7.95 -7.45
N LYS A 85 20.28 8.55 -7.29
CA LYS A 85 21.57 7.84 -7.33
C LYS A 85 22.43 8.32 -6.16
N GLN A 86 22.86 7.38 -5.32
CA GLN A 86 23.72 7.66 -4.16
C GLN A 86 23.20 8.78 -3.25
N GLY A 87 21.88 8.94 -3.16
CA GLY A 87 21.27 9.98 -2.32
C GLY A 87 20.93 11.29 -3.02
N TYR A 88 21.29 11.45 -4.30
CA TYR A 88 21.02 12.67 -5.07
C TYR A 88 19.92 12.45 -6.08
N ILE A 89 19.10 13.47 -6.31
CA ILE A 89 18.19 13.52 -7.45
C ILE A 89 19.04 13.80 -8.69
N ILE A 90 19.01 12.90 -9.67
CA ILE A 90 19.73 13.06 -10.96
C ILE A 90 18.80 13.26 -12.15
N ALA A 91 17.50 13.10 -11.95
CA ALA A 91 16.45 13.48 -12.88
C ALA A 91 15.13 13.62 -12.11
N GLU A 92 14.30 14.54 -12.57
CA GLU A 92 12.92 14.70 -12.11
C GLU A 92 12.05 15.20 -13.26
N TRP A 93 10.77 14.88 -13.23
CA TRP A 93 9.78 15.37 -14.18
C TRP A 93 8.43 15.53 -13.47
N GLY A 94 7.59 16.43 -14.00
CA GLY A 94 6.30 16.75 -13.38
C GLY A 94 6.41 17.50 -12.06
N ASP A 95 5.29 17.57 -11.34
CA ASP A 95 5.20 18.19 -10.02
C ASP A 95 5.38 17.13 -8.93
N VAL A 96 6.63 16.95 -8.48
CA VAL A 96 7.04 15.92 -7.51
C VAL A 96 6.68 16.27 -6.06
N GLU A 97 6.28 17.51 -5.79
CA GLU A 97 5.88 17.99 -4.45
C GLU A 97 4.36 17.91 -4.26
N ARG A 98 3.63 17.51 -5.30
CA ARG A 98 2.18 17.36 -5.27
C ARG A 98 1.78 16.20 -4.35
N VAL A 99 0.87 16.49 -3.42
CA VAL A 99 0.18 15.43 -2.65
C VAL A 99 -0.70 14.61 -3.59
N ASP A 100 -0.43 13.32 -3.74
CA ASP A 100 -1.19 12.37 -4.57
C ASP A 100 -1.68 11.14 -3.80
N LEU A 101 -2.66 10.43 -4.36
CA LEU A 101 -3.06 9.12 -3.84
C LEU A 101 -2.01 8.07 -4.19
N THR A 102 -1.31 7.56 -3.17
CA THR A 102 -0.19 6.61 -3.34
C THR A 102 -0.62 5.15 -3.44
N TYR A 103 -1.91 4.85 -3.25
CA TYR A 103 -2.50 3.50 -3.31
C TYR A 103 -1.67 2.45 -2.54
N SER A 104 -1.22 1.37 -3.20
CA SER A 104 -0.49 0.29 -2.55
C SER A 104 0.92 0.66 -2.10
N ALA A 105 1.47 1.82 -2.47
CA ALA A 105 2.70 2.30 -1.84
C ALA A 105 2.50 2.52 -0.33
N THR A 106 1.26 2.75 0.15
CA THR A 106 0.95 2.78 1.60
C THR A 106 1.43 1.53 2.34
N LYS A 107 1.46 0.35 1.68
CA LYS A 107 1.94 -0.89 2.29
C LYS A 107 3.42 -0.80 2.69
N SER A 108 4.25 -0.07 1.94
CA SER A 108 5.66 0.10 2.29
C SER A 108 5.83 0.99 3.52
N TYR A 109 5.02 2.05 3.65
CA TYR A 109 5.04 2.92 4.83
C TYR A 109 4.64 2.13 6.08
N VAL A 110 3.53 1.40 6.02
CA VAL A 110 3.03 0.59 7.14
C VAL A 110 4.00 -0.54 7.50
N ALA A 111 4.59 -1.23 6.51
CA ALA A 111 5.61 -2.25 6.76
C ALA A 111 6.88 -1.65 7.41
N THR A 112 7.27 -0.44 7.02
CA THR A 112 8.40 0.28 7.64
C THR A 112 8.09 0.61 9.11
N LEU A 113 6.88 1.09 9.40
CA LEU A 113 6.45 1.34 10.79
C LEU A 113 6.42 0.06 11.62
N ALA A 114 5.98 -1.07 11.04
CA ALA A 114 6.04 -2.37 11.71
C ALA A 114 7.48 -2.80 12.02
N GLY A 115 8.43 -2.60 11.08
CA GLY A 115 9.85 -2.82 11.33
C GLY A 115 10.39 -1.97 12.49
N LEU A 116 10.04 -0.69 12.51
CA LEU A 116 10.39 0.22 13.61
C LEU A 116 9.76 -0.16 14.96
N ALA A 117 8.57 -0.77 14.95
CA ALA A 117 7.92 -1.29 16.15
C ALA A 117 8.61 -2.59 16.64
N TYR A 118 9.02 -3.45 15.71
CA TYR A 118 9.80 -4.66 16.00
C TYR A 118 11.15 -4.32 16.63
N ASP A 119 11.90 -3.37 16.04
CA ASP A 119 13.19 -2.92 16.57
C ASP A 119 13.08 -2.34 18.00
N ARG A 120 11.91 -1.79 18.34
CA ARG A 120 11.59 -1.27 19.68
C ARG A 120 11.02 -2.30 20.64
N GLY A 121 10.87 -3.56 20.21
CA GLY A 121 10.29 -4.63 21.02
C GLY A 121 8.78 -4.48 21.29
N LEU A 122 8.07 -3.65 20.51
CA LEU A 122 6.63 -3.46 20.67
C LEU A 122 5.82 -4.61 20.04
N ILE A 123 6.38 -5.27 19.03
CA ILE A 123 5.81 -6.45 18.39
C ILE A 123 6.87 -7.54 18.26
N ALA A 124 6.44 -8.79 18.28
CA ALA A 124 7.26 -9.94 17.88
C ALA A 124 6.81 -10.39 16.49
N ILE A 125 7.76 -10.67 15.60
CA ILE A 125 7.43 -11.04 14.21
C ILE A 125 6.60 -12.34 14.12
N ASP A 126 6.83 -13.28 15.03
CA ASP A 126 6.07 -14.52 15.17
C ASP A 126 4.99 -14.44 16.26
N GLY A 127 4.81 -13.27 16.87
CA GLY A 127 3.73 -12.98 17.79
C GLY A 127 2.40 -12.80 17.06
N LYS A 128 1.30 -13.11 17.74
CA LYS A 128 -0.05 -12.92 17.21
C LYS A 128 -0.37 -11.44 17.15
N VAL A 129 -1.02 -11.02 16.07
CA VAL A 129 -1.46 -9.63 15.90
C VAL A 129 -2.53 -9.27 16.94
N ALA A 130 -3.40 -10.24 17.27
CA ALA A 130 -4.45 -10.10 18.28
C ALA A 130 -3.90 -9.63 19.65
N ASP A 131 -2.69 -10.04 20.01
CA ASP A 131 -2.06 -9.67 21.30
C ASP A 131 -1.71 -8.17 21.36
N ASN A 132 -1.59 -7.51 20.20
CA ASN A 132 -1.27 -6.09 20.07
C ASN A 132 -2.49 -5.22 19.74
N GLU A 133 -3.50 -5.78 19.06
CA GLU A 133 -4.66 -5.04 18.53
C GLU A 133 -5.84 -4.91 19.50
N ALA A 134 -5.80 -5.56 20.68
CA ALA A 134 -6.91 -5.61 21.64
C ALA A 134 -7.48 -4.24 22.11
N GLN A 135 -6.85 -3.12 21.71
CA GLN A 135 -7.26 -1.76 22.03
C GLN A 135 -7.78 -0.94 20.83
N VAL A 136 -7.74 -1.47 19.60
CA VAL A 136 -8.18 -0.76 18.39
C VAL A 136 -9.64 -1.09 18.08
N ARG A 137 -10.45 -0.06 17.84
CA ARG A 137 -11.87 -0.19 17.45
C ARG A 137 -12.12 0.58 16.16
N LEU A 138 -12.74 -0.09 15.18
CA LEU A 138 -13.18 0.54 13.94
C LEU A 138 -14.68 0.83 14.01
N GLU A 139 -15.05 2.09 13.81
CA GLU A 139 -16.45 2.51 13.76
C GLU A 139 -16.93 2.55 12.30
N TYR A 140 -18.02 1.82 12.02
CA TYR A 140 -18.65 1.78 10.71
C TYR A 140 -19.85 2.72 10.62
N GLY A 141 -20.01 3.36 9.46
CA GLY A 141 -21.23 4.11 9.16
C GLY A 141 -22.45 3.20 9.00
N ALA A 142 -23.65 3.74 9.23
CA ALA A 142 -24.92 3.01 9.21
C ALA A 142 -25.16 2.16 7.94
N LYS A 143 -24.70 2.64 6.78
CA LYS A 143 -24.81 1.91 5.50
C LYS A 143 -23.96 0.63 5.48
N ALA A 144 -22.76 0.67 6.03
CA ALA A 144 -21.89 -0.50 6.14
C ALA A 144 -22.49 -1.50 7.15
N ILE A 145 -22.99 -1.01 8.29
CA ILE A 145 -23.69 -1.84 9.28
C ILE A 145 -24.91 -2.55 8.65
N ALA A 146 -25.73 -1.86 7.86
CA ALA A 146 -26.89 -2.44 7.20
C ALA A 146 -26.50 -3.53 6.18
N ALA A 147 -25.45 -3.30 5.38
CA ALA A 147 -24.95 -4.29 4.43
C ALA A 147 -24.41 -5.55 5.12
N ILE A 148 -23.65 -5.38 6.21
CA ILE A 148 -23.14 -6.46 7.05
C ILE A 148 -24.30 -7.31 7.61
N ARG A 149 -25.34 -6.65 8.16
CA ARG A 149 -26.52 -7.35 8.72
C ARG A 149 -27.31 -8.14 7.67
N ALA A 150 -27.50 -7.57 6.47
CA ALA A 150 -28.27 -8.24 5.42
C ALA A 150 -27.61 -9.55 4.95
N LEU A 151 -26.29 -9.63 5.00
CA LEU A 151 -25.53 -10.83 4.62
C LEU A 151 -25.54 -11.91 5.71
N GLY A 152 -25.47 -11.50 6.98
CA GLY A 152 -25.73 -12.39 8.11
C GLY A 152 -27.10 -13.10 7.99
N GLN A 153 -28.11 -12.38 7.52
CA GLN A 153 -29.47 -12.93 7.33
C GLN A 153 -29.62 -13.84 6.10
N SER A 154 -28.80 -13.69 5.06
CA SER A 154 -28.87 -14.53 3.86
C SER A 154 -28.16 -15.88 4.01
N GLY A 155 -27.61 -16.19 5.18
CA GLY A 155 -26.88 -17.43 5.44
C GLY A 155 -25.57 -17.56 4.67
N ASP A 156 -25.12 -16.45 4.07
CA ASP A 156 -23.85 -16.36 3.33
C ASP A 156 -22.69 -15.98 4.26
N ASP A 157 -22.88 -16.28 5.55
CA ASP A 157 -22.07 -15.74 6.63
C ASP A 157 -21.84 -16.76 7.74
N THR A 158 -20.58 -17.16 7.86
CA THR A 158 -20.01 -17.71 9.10
C THR A 158 -19.04 -16.71 9.75
N ARG A 159 -19.08 -15.41 9.39
CA ARG A 159 -18.03 -14.44 9.72
C ARG A 159 -18.47 -12.97 9.92
N VAL A 160 -19.68 -12.68 10.38
CA VAL A 160 -19.95 -11.39 11.02
C VAL A 160 -19.70 -11.56 12.50
N ASN A 161 -18.52 -11.08 12.92
CA ASN A 161 -18.10 -11.00 14.32
C ASN A 161 -19.26 -10.46 15.18
N GLU A 162 -19.66 -11.27 16.16
CA GLU A 162 -20.86 -11.09 16.97
C GLU A 162 -20.91 -9.70 17.60
N MET A 163 -21.96 -8.94 17.33
CA MET A 163 -22.14 -7.62 17.94
C MET A 163 -23.60 -7.30 18.24
N ASP A 164 -23.90 -7.27 19.54
CA ASP A 164 -24.91 -6.40 20.13
C ASP A 164 -24.66 -4.93 19.72
N GLU A 165 -25.75 -4.21 19.52
CA GLU A 165 -25.89 -2.77 19.23
C GLU A 165 -24.60 -1.93 19.11
N GLY A 166 -23.97 -2.04 17.94
CA GLY A 166 -22.79 -1.29 17.53
C GLY A 166 -21.70 -2.27 17.13
N VAL A 167 -21.45 -2.45 15.83
CA VAL A 167 -20.55 -3.53 15.37
C VAL A 167 -19.09 -3.19 15.70
N ARG A 168 -18.61 -3.54 16.90
CA ARG A 168 -17.17 -3.69 17.18
C ARG A 168 -16.68 -4.89 16.37
N ILE A 169 -16.07 -4.58 15.23
CA ILE A 169 -15.25 -5.53 14.51
C ILE A 169 -13.90 -5.51 15.21
N ASP A 170 -13.69 -6.43 16.14
CA ASP A 170 -12.33 -6.91 16.34
C ASP A 170 -12.00 -7.78 15.12
N GLY A 171 -10.97 -7.40 14.38
CA GLY A 171 -10.54 -8.14 13.19
C GLY A 171 -9.93 -9.50 13.53
N PHE A 172 -9.68 -9.81 14.81
CA PHE A 172 -8.90 -10.96 15.25
C PHE A 172 -9.59 -11.85 16.29
N ASP A 173 -10.89 -11.66 16.55
CA ASP A 173 -11.68 -12.47 17.50
C ASP A 173 -11.95 -13.90 17.00
N SER A 174 -12.03 -14.11 15.68
CA SER A 174 -12.34 -15.44 15.13
C SER A 174 -11.21 -16.44 15.42
N PRO A 175 -11.51 -17.76 15.56
CA PRO A 175 -10.47 -18.77 15.79
C PRO A 175 -9.35 -18.76 14.75
N HIS A 176 -9.67 -18.46 13.49
CA HIS A 176 -8.67 -18.31 12.43
C HIS A 176 -7.86 -17.03 12.60
N ASN A 177 -8.52 -15.87 12.70
CA ASN A 177 -7.80 -14.60 12.73
C ASN A 177 -6.96 -14.44 14.01
N ASN A 178 -7.42 -14.97 15.16
CA ASN A 178 -6.67 -14.93 16.42
C ASN A 178 -5.28 -15.56 16.30
N MET A 179 -5.08 -16.49 15.36
CA MET A 179 -3.82 -17.18 15.14
C MET A 179 -2.89 -16.47 14.15
N ILE A 180 -3.33 -15.38 13.53
CA ILE A 180 -2.54 -14.63 12.55
C ILE A 180 -1.37 -13.93 13.24
N THR A 181 -0.17 -14.18 12.72
CA THR A 181 1.08 -13.55 13.16
C THR A 181 1.43 -12.31 12.34
N TRP A 182 2.26 -11.43 12.91
CA TRP A 182 2.81 -10.28 12.20
C TRP A 182 3.54 -10.70 10.91
N ARG A 183 4.29 -11.82 10.94
CA ARG A 183 4.94 -12.40 9.77
C ARG A 183 3.95 -12.71 8.66
N GLN A 184 2.82 -13.33 8.99
CA GLN A 184 1.81 -13.69 8.00
C GLN A 184 1.14 -12.46 7.38
N LEU A 185 0.84 -11.42 8.17
CA LEU A 185 0.32 -10.15 7.64
C LEU A 185 1.32 -9.46 6.71
N LEU A 186 2.56 -9.29 7.16
CA LEU A 186 3.60 -8.58 6.40
C LEU A 186 4.01 -9.31 5.12
N GLN A 187 3.78 -10.62 5.05
CA GLN A 187 4.04 -11.46 3.87
C GLN A 187 2.78 -11.77 3.05
N GLN A 188 1.64 -11.14 3.35
CA GLN A 188 0.37 -11.32 2.63
C GLN A 188 -0.07 -12.79 2.52
N ARG A 189 0.08 -13.55 3.62
CA ARG A 189 -0.28 -14.98 3.71
C ARG A 189 -1.08 -15.31 4.97
N SER A 190 -1.79 -14.31 5.48
CA SER A 190 -2.62 -14.45 6.68
C SER A 190 -3.95 -15.14 6.41
N GLU A 191 -4.39 -15.12 5.15
CA GLU A 191 -5.75 -15.54 4.76
C GLU A 191 -6.79 -14.87 5.66
N TRP A 192 -6.58 -13.62 6.06
CA TRP A 192 -7.45 -12.89 6.99
C TRP A 192 -8.90 -12.93 6.50
N GLN A 193 -9.83 -13.14 7.43
CA GLN A 193 -11.23 -13.32 7.12
C GLN A 193 -12.13 -12.28 7.77
N GLY A 194 -13.18 -11.84 7.08
CA GLY A 194 -14.19 -10.95 7.64
C GLY A 194 -14.43 -9.69 6.81
N TRP A 195 -14.88 -8.63 7.48
CA TRP A 195 -15.32 -7.39 6.84
C TRP A 195 -14.45 -6.21 7.25
N LEU A 196 -13.84 -5.54 6.26
CA LEU A 196 -13.05 -4.34 6.48
C LEU A 196 -13.43 -3.25 5.48
N PHE A 197 -13.63 -2.02 5.97
CA PHE A 197 -13.98 -0.85 5.15
C PHE A 197 -15.22 -1.06 4.25
N GLY A 198 -16.21 -1.81 4.74
CA GLY A 198 -17.45 -2.10 4.02
C GLY A 198 -17.30 -3.13 2.90
N LYS A 199 -16.22 -3.93 2.90
CA LYS A 199 -15.96 -5.00 1.93
C LYS A 199 -15.70 -6.33 2.65
N PRO A 200 -16.20 -7.47 2.13
CA PRO A 200 -15.76 -8.78 2.60
C PRO A 200 -14.36 -9.11 2.07
N ASP A 201 -13.60 -9.88 2.86
CA ASP A 201 -12.36 -10.57 2.49
C ASP A 201 -12.46 -11.30 1.14
N ALA A 202 -13.62 -11.89 0.82
CA ALA A 202 -13.86 -12.57 -0.46
C ALA A 202 -13.68 -11.67 -1.70
N VAL A 203 -13.74 -10.33 -1.57
CA VAL A 203 -13.42 -9.40 -2.66
C VAL A 203 -11.94 -9.43 -2.99
N ASP A 204 -11.08 -9.66 -2.00
CA ASP A 204 -9.63 -9.77 -2.21
C ASP A 204 -9.26 -11.14 -2.78
N TRP A 205 -9.92 -12.22 -2.33
CA TRP A 205 -9.69 -13.59 -2.81
C TRP A 205 -10.09 -13.81 -4.26
N ASN A 206 -11.20 -13.21 -4.69
CA ASN A 206 -11.73 -13.37 -6.05
C ASN A 206 -11.16 -12.35 -7.05
N ARG A 207 -10.05 -11.67 -6.71
CA ARG A 207 -9.33 -10.87 -7.70
C ARG A 207 -8.70 -11.81 -8.71
N ALA A 208 -9.20 -11.77 -9.95
CA ALA A 208 -8.61 -12.52 -11.05
C ALA A 208 -7.18 -12.03 -11.29
N VAL A 209 -6.19 -12.79 -10.81
CA VAL A 209 -4.75 -12.47 -10.94
C VAL A 209 -4.30 -12.38 -12.41
N GLY A 210 -5.07 -12.98 -13.34
CA GLY A 210 -4.77 -13.03 -14.77
C GLY A 210 -5.00 -11.72 -15.56
N THR A 211 -5.72 -10.73 -15.04
CA THR A 211 -6.08 -9.52 -15.82
C THR A 211 -5.08 -8.37 -15.72
N ALA A 212 -3.99 -8.54 -14.96
CA ALA A 212 -2.90 -7.56 -14.90
C ALA A 212 -2.00 -7.59 -16.16
N GLY A 213 -1.91 -8.73 -16.85
CA GLY A 213 -1.05 -8.93 -18.03
C GLY A 213 -1.73 -8.77 -19.39
N GLU A 214 -3.07 -8.80 -19.47
CA GLU A 214 -3.81 -8.71 -20.74
C GLU A 214 -4.19 -7.27 -21.14
N ARG A 215 -3.86 -6.26 -20.32
CA ARG A 215 -4.18 -4.84 -20.58
C ARG A 215 -3.15 -4.15 -21.47
N GLN A 216 -2.79 -4.81 -22.56
CA GLN A 216 -2.06 -4.22 -23.68
C GLN A 216 -2.63 -4.77 -24.99
N LYS A 217 -3.94 -4.54 -25.20
CA LYS A 217 -4.60 -4.59 -26.51
C LYS A 217 -6.07 -4.19 -26.35
N ARG A 218 -6.31 -2.88 -26.34
CA ARG A 218 -7.24 -2.19 -27.26
C ARG A 218 -7.22 -0.70 -26.97
#